data_AF-A0A4P9X0P5-F1
#
_entry.id   AF-A0A4P9X0P5-F1
#
_cell.length_a   1.000
_cell.length_b   1.000
_cell.length_c   1.000
_cell.angle_alpha   90.00
_cell.angle_beta   90.00
_cell.angle_gamma   90.00
#
_symmetry.space_group_name_H-M   'P 1'
#
loop_
_entity.id
_entity.type
_entity.pdbx_description
1 polymer ?
#
loop_
_entity_poly.entity_id
_entity_poly.type
_entity_poly.pdbx_seq_one_letter_code
_entity_poly.pdbx_strand_id
1 'polypeptide(L)'
;MSESSSVLMDMITAACDPMLPEPNLSLNLEICDFINHKQRGTPREAAFVINRYINGRHPSSSLHALTLLDYCVKNCGYPFHLAISSKEYLNNLVRKFPEHPIAITPVQNKILDLIQQWNAALCTTESRFREDFRHINDMYRLLSYKGYRFPTLNATATAILANKSELKTEEQLEREDQIAHGAKLQELLRIGTPAALDQANHLMKIMAGYDMKQRPDYAKQVEDELARVHHRVMSLNDMIHAKRPEQRHDRDSLLHDAIAAVKSSQTSVQKMIGEVGSQDGSDNGERMSRLLELNDQMNAVIDKVSAWKAG
;
A
#
# COMPACT_ATOMS: atom_id res chain seq x y z
N MET A 1 -30.14 3.90 -7.41
CA MET A 1 -28.83 3.20 -7.38
C MET A 1 -28.29 3.22 -8.80
N SER A 2 -27.03 3.58 -9.01
CA SER A 2 -26.45 3.59 -10.37
C SER A 2 -26.18 2.16 -10.85
N GLU A 3 -26.24 1.90 -12.14
CA GLU A 3 -26.04 0.56 -12.72
C GLU A 3 -24.71 -0.09 -12.30
N SER A 4 -23.63 0.70 -12.23
CA SER A 4 -22.35 0.22 -11.68
C SER A 4 -22.36 -0.15 -10.20
N SER A 5 -23.19 0.50 -9.39
CA SER A 5 -23.32 0.15 -7.96
C SER A 5 -23.90 -1.26 -7.84
N SER A 6 -24.81 -1.64 -8.75
CA SER A 6 -25.29 -3.02 -8.86
C SER A 6 -24.19 -4.00 -9.24
N VAL A 7 -23.41 -3.69 -10.29
CA VAL A 7 -22.34 -4.60 -10.76
C VAL A 7 -21.31 -4.90 -9.68
N LEU A 8 -20.83 -3.86 -8.97
CA LEU A 8 -19.89 -4.04 -7.86
C LEU A 8 -20.47 -4.92 -6.74
N MET A 9 -21.75 -4.71 -6.40
CA MET A 9 -22.44 -5.51 -5.40
C MET A 9 -22.54 -6.97 -5.82
N ASP A 10 -22.85 -7.24 -7.08
CA ASP A 10 -22.97 -8.60 -7.62
C ASP A 10 -21.61 -9.32 -7.61
N MET A 11 -20.53 -8.63 -8.01
CA MET A 11 -19.17 -9.18 -7.94
C MET A 11 -18.76 -9.50 -6.50
N ILE A 12 -19.00 -8.58 -5.54
CA ILE A 12 -18.68 -8.82 -4.12
C ILE A 12 -19.53 -9.96 -3.57
N THR A 13 -20.81 -10.06 -3.96
CA THR A 13 -21.69 -11.17 -3.56
C THR A 13 -21.14 -12.50 -4.01
N ALA A 14 -20.73 -12.61 -5.28
CA ALA A 14 -20.13 -13.82 -5.82
C ALA A 14 -18.81 -14.18 -5.12
N ALA A 15 -17.95 -13.19 -4.85
CA ALA A 15 -16.69 -13.41 -4.14
C ALA A 15 -16.89 -13.85 -2.68
N CYS A 16 -18.00 -13.47 -2.06
CA CYS A 16 -18.32 -13.77 -0.67
C CYS A 16 -19.30 -14.94 -0.51
N ASP A 17 -19.55 -15.73 -1.56
CA ASP A 17 -20.48 -16.87 -1.50
C ASP A 17 -19.99 -17.92 -0.47
N PRO A 18 -20.82 -18.28 0.54
CA PRO A 18 -20.48 -19.31 1.51
C PRO A 18 -20.33 -20.73 0.92
N MET A 19 -20.82 -20.97 -0.30
CA MET A 19 -20.72 -22.27 -0.99
C MET A 19 -19.36 -22.47 -1.67
N LEU A 20 -18.56 -21.41 -1.81
CA LEU A 20 -17.20 -21.53 -2.32
C LEU A 20 -16.35 -22.37 -1.33
N PRO A 21 -15.58 -23.36 -1.82
CA PRO A 21 -14.68 -24.13 -0.97
C PRO A 21 -13.49 -23.29 -0.49
N GLU A 22 -13.07 -22.31 -1.30
CA GLU A 22 -11.96 -21.41 -1.03
C GLU A 22 -12.21 -20.02 -1.64
N PRO A 23 -11.52 -18.95 -1.16
CA PRO A 23 -11.64 -17.62 -1.73
C PRO A 23 -11.24 -17.58 -3.22
N ASN A 24 -12.09 -16.99 -4.07
CA ASN A 24 -11.77 -16.79 -5.49
C ASN A 24 -10.80 -15.61 -5.67
N LEU A 25 -9.50 -15.91 -5.69
CA LEU A 25 -8.45 -14.89 -5.76
C LEU A 25 -8.46 -14.11 -7.09
N SER A 26 -8.84 -14.75 -8.19
CA SER A 26 -8.96 -14.11 -9.50
C SER A 26 -10.07 -13.07 -9.50
N LEU A 27 -11.25 -13.42 -8.96
CA LEU A 27 -12.36 -12.48 -8.82
C LEU A 27 -12.02 -11.35 -7.84
N ASN A 28 -11.26 -11.63 -6.78
CA ASN A 28 -10.81 -10.58 -5.86
C ASN A 28 -9.94 -9.53 -6.58
N LEU A 29 -9.04 -9.95 -7.47
CA LEU A 29 -8.23 -9.04 -8.27
C LEU A 29 -9.10 -8.24 -9.26
N GLU A 30 -10.05 -8.89 -9.93
CA GLU A 30 -10.99 -8.21 -10.82
C GLU A 30 -11.81 -7.14 -10.10
N ILE A 31 -12.25 -7.40 -8.87
CA ILE A 31 -12.91 -6.41 -8.01
C ILE A 31 -11.96 -5.24 -7.69
N CYS A 32 -10.69 -5.52 -7.36
CA CYS A 32 -9.70 -4.47 -7.11
C CYS A 32 -9.50 -3.58 -8.34
N ASP A 33 -9.39 -4.19 -9.52
CA ASP A 33 -9.28 -3.47 -10.78
C ASP A 33 -10.52 -2.61 -11.04
N PHE A 34 -11.72 -3.17 -10.84
CA PHE A 34 -12.97 -2.41 -10.98
C PHE A 34 -13.01 -1.17 -10.07
N ILE A 35 -12.61 -1.33 -8.80
CA ILE A 35 -12.53 -0.24 -7.82
C ILE A 35 -11.55 0.84 -8.30
N ASN A 36 -10.38 0.42 -8.78
CA ASN A 36 -9.30 1.32 -9.23
C ASN A 36 -9.65 2.08 -10.51
N HIS A 37 -10.34 1.44 -11.46
CA HIS A 37 -10.77 2.07 -12.69
C HIS A 37 -11.90 3.08 -12.46
N LYS A 38 -12.87 2.73 -11.61
CA LYS A 38 -14.07 3.57 -11.42
C LYS A 38 -13.83 4.79 -10.53
N GLN A 39 -12.94 4.65 -9.53
CA GLN A 39 -12.57 5.70 -8.57
C GLN A 39 -13.78 6.37 -7.88
N ARG A 40 -13.61 7.60 -7.36
CA ARG A 40 -14.64 8.40 -6.65
C ARG A 40 -15.16 7.70 -5.40
N GLY A 41 -16.47 7.50 -5.28
CA GLY A 41 -17.11 6.85 -4.12
C GLY A 41 -16.97 5.32 -4.09
N THR A 42 -16.50 4.71 -5.18
CA THR A 42 -16.43 3.26 -5.35
C THR A 42 -15.59 2.55 -4.28
N PRO A 43 -14.37 3.02 -3.92
CA PRO A 43 -13.56 2.37 -2.88
C PRO A 43 -14.28 2.32 -1.52
N ARG A 44 -14.96 3.40 -1.15
CA ARG A 44 -15.75 3.46 0.09
C ARG A 44 -16.96 2.53 0.01
N GLU A 45 -17.70 2.57 -1.09
CA GLU A 45 -18.84 1.68 -1.30
C GLU A 45 -18.42 0.21 -1.17
N ALA A 46 -17.38 -0.21 -1.90
CA ALA A 46 -16.83 -1.56 -1.82
C ALA A 46 -16.46 -1.95 -0.39
N ALA A 47 -15.70 -1.10 0.31
CA ALA A 47 -15.31 -1.36 1.70
C ALA A 47 -16.52 -1.64 2.59
N PHE A 48 -17.55 -0.78 2.55
CA PHE A 48 -18.74 -0.93 3.39
C PHE A 48 -19.59 -2.13 3.00
N VAL A 49 -19.64 -2.49 1.72
CA VAL A 49 -20.33 -3.71 1.25
C VAL A 49 -19.61 -4.95 1.76
N ILE A 50 -18.29 -5.02 1.61
CA ILE A 50 -17.46 -6.11 2.14
C ILE A 50 -17.69 -6.26 3.65
N ASN A 51 -17.73 -5.14 4.39
CA ASN A 51 -17.99 -5.13 5.83
C ASN A 51 -19.34 -5.77 6.21
N ARG A 52 -20.38 -5.63 5.37
CA ARG A 52 -21.67 -6.32 5.58
C ARG A 52 -21.52 -7.84 5.51
N TYR A 53 -20.73 -8.37 4.58
CA TYR A 53 -20.45 -9.82 4.49
C TYR A 53 -19.56 -10.33 5.63
N ILE A 54 -18.57 -9.54 6.07
CA ILE A 54 -17.79 -9.82 7.28
C ILE A 54 -18.71 -9.97 8.50
N ASN A 55 -19.73 -9.11 8.57
CA ASN A 55 -20.73 -9.14 9.63
C ASN A 55 -21.92 -10.08 9.35
N GLY A 56 -21.88 -10.87 8.27
CA GLY A 56 -22.90 -11.84 7.88
C GLY A 56 -23.07 -13.00 8.87
N ARG A 57 -24.06 -13.87 8.60
CA ARG A 57 -24.36 -15.03 9.45
C ARG A 57 -23.40 -16.20 9.24
N HIS A 58 -22.85 -16.35 8.04
CA HIS A 58 -22.06 -17.52 7.65
C HIS A 58 -20.56 -17.25 7.85
N PRO A 59 -19.85 -18.00 8.72
CA PRO A 59 -18.42 -17.79 8.96
C PRO A 59 -17.56 -17.91 7.69
N SER A 60 -17.87 -18.84 6.78
CA SER A 60 -17.15 -18.99 5.51
C SER A 60 -17.25 -17.73 4.65
N SER A 61 -18.46 -17.17 4.50
CA SER A 61 -18.68 -15.90 3.79
C SER A 61 -17.91 -14.75 4.45
N SER A 62 -17.87 -14.69 5.79
CA SER A 62 -17.09 -13.69 6.51
C SER A 62 -15.59 -13.81 6.27
N LEU A 63 -15.05 -15.04 6.19
CA LEU A 63 -13.64 -15.28 5.88
C LEU A 63 -13.29 -14.96 4.42
N HIS A 64 -14.18 -15.26 3.46
CA HIS A 64 -14.01 -14.86 2.07
C HIS A 64 -14.01 -13.33 1.94
N ALA A 65 -14.94 -12.65 2.62
CA ALA A 65 -15.00 -11.19 2.66
C ALA A 65 -13.75 -10.56 3.29
N LEU A 66 -13.19 -11.16 4.35
CA LEU A 66 -11.92 -10.71 4.94
C LEU A 66 -10.73 -10.94 4.01
N THR A 67 -10.77 -11.98 3.18
CA THR A 67 -9.75 -12.24 2.16
C THR A 67 -9.85 -11.20 1.03
N LEU A 68 -11.05 -10.92 0.55
CA LEU A 68 -11.29 -9.86 -0.43
C LEU A 68 -10.87 -8.48 0.13
N LEU A 69 -11.16 -8.20 1.40
CA LEU A 69 -10.72 -6.99 2.07
C LEU A 69 -9.20 -6.85 2.05
N ASP A 70 -8.47 -7.90 2.39
CA ASP A 70 -7.00 -7.93 2.35
C ASP A 70 -6.46 -7.61 0.96
N TYR A 71 -7.07 -8.18 -0.08
CA TYR A 71 -6.73 -7.88 -1.48
C TYR A 71 -6.97 -6.41 -1.83
N CYS A 72 -8.14 -5.85 -1.48
CA CYS A 72 -8.43 -4.45 -1.74
C CYS A 72 -7.47 -3.52 -0.99
N VAL A 73 -7.08 -3.84 0.25
CA VAL A 73 -6.08 -3.04 0.98
C VAL A 73 -4.72 -3.07 0.30
N LYS A 74 -4.30 -4.20 -0.26
CA LYS A 74 -3.01 -4.32 -0.94
C LYS A 74 -3.00 -3.66 -2.33
N ASN A 75 -4.14 -3.61 -3.02
CA ASN A 75 -4.18 -3.22 -4.44
C ASN A 75 -4.91 -1.90 -4.74
N CYS A 76 -5.73 -1.35 -3.84
CA CYS A 76 -6.55 -0.17 -4.13
C CYS A 76 -6.01 1.17 -3.59
N GLY A 77 -4.90 1.12 -2.84
CA GLY A 77 -4.18 2.31 -2.38
C GLY A 77 -4.98 3.28 -1.51
N TYR A 78 -4.55 4.54 -1.52
CA TYR A 78 -5.00 5.57 -0.58
C TYR A 78 -6.53 5.75 -0.51
N PRO A 79 -7.30 5.81 -1.64
CA PRO A 79 -8.76 5.98 -1.55
C PRO A 79 -9.45 4.88 -0.73
N PHE A 80 -8.98 3.63 -0.84
CA PHE A 80 -9.51 2.52 -0.08
C PHE A 80 -9.01 2.55 1.38
N HIS A 81 -7.73 2.89 1.60
CA HIS A 81 -7.15 3.07 2.93
C HIS A 81 -7.86 4.17 3.74
N LEU A 82 -8.23 5.27 3.08
CA LEU A 82 -9.01 6.35 3.68
C LEU A 82 -10.41 5.89 4.10
N ALA A 83 -11.06 5.02 3.31
CA ALA A 83 -12.36 4.48 3.66
C ALA A 83 -12.31 3.58 4.92
N ILE A 84 -11.33 2.65 4.96
CA ILE A 84 -11.20 1.70 6.07
C ILE A 84 -10.66 2.34 7.36
N SER A 85 -9.99 3.49 7.25
CA SER A 85 -9.50 4.26 8.41
C SER A 85 -10.56 5.17 9.04
N SER A 86 -11.78 5.19 8.51
CA SER A 86 -12.88 5.91 9.16
C SER A 86 -13.30 5.22 10.46
N LYS A 87 -13.62 6.01 11.50
CA LYS A 87 -14.15 5.48 12.78
C LYS A 87 -15.38 4.60 12.58
N GLU A 88 -16.25 5.01 11.66
CA GLU A 88 -17.46 4.29 11.28
C GLU A 88 -17.13 2.89 10.77
N TYR A 89 -16.18 2.77 9.84
CA TYR A 89 -15.77 1.48 9.29
C TYR A 89 -15.16 0.57 10.35
N LEU A 90 -14.19 1.09 11.12
CA LEU A 90 -13.47 0.32 12.14
C LEU A 90 -14.41 -0.19 13.23
N ASN A 91 -15.36 0.64 13.70
CA ASN A 91 -16.36 0.21 14.67
C ASN A 91 -17.28 -0.89 14.11
N ASN A 92 -17.66 -0.80 12.83
CA ASN A 92 -18.43 -1.87 12.19
C ASN A 92 -17.61 -3.15 12.02
N LEU A 93 -16.32 -3.04 11.70
CA LEU A 93 -15.42 -4.18 11.55
C LEU A 93 -15.30 -4.98 12.85
N VAL A 94 -15.18 -4.30 13.99
CA VAL A 94 -15.03 -4.95 15.30
C VAL A 94 -16.35 -5.14 16.05
N ARG A 95 -17.51 -4.89 15.43
CA ARG A 95 -18.82 -4.87 16.11
C ARG A 95 -19.18 -6.20 16.81
N LYS A 96 -18.67 -7.33 16.31
CA LYS A 96 -18.88 -8.67 16.89
C LYS A 96 -17.84 -9.06 17.95
N PHE A 97 -16.97 -8.15 18.35
CA PHE A 97 -16.00 -8.39 19.41
C PHE A 97 -16.70 -8.24 20.77
N PRO A 98 -16.56 -9.21 21.70
CA PRO A 98 -17.00 -9.00 23.07
C PRO A 98 -16.22 -7.86 23.74
N GLU A 99 -16.65 -7.45 24.93
CA GLU A 99 -15.93 -6.42 25.68
C GLU A 99 -14.53 -6.87 26.09
N HIS A 100 -14.41 -8.16 26.45
CA HIS A 100 -13.17 -8.84 26.79
C HIS A 100 -13.05 -10.17 26.03
N PRO A 101 -11.83 -10.62 25.71
CA PRO A 101 -11.63 -11.87 24.99
C PRO A 101 -12.01 -13.08 25.87
N ILE A 102 -12.87 -13.95 25.34
CA ILE A 102 -13.22 -15.25 25.96
C ILE A 102 -12.61 -16.37 25.11
N ALA A 103 -13.10 -16.50 23.88
CA ALA A 103 -12.57 -17.37 22.84
C ALA A 103 -12.54 -16.59 21.53
N ILE A 104 -11.39 -16.56 20.87
CA ILE A 104 -11.21 -15.84 19.62
C ILE A 104 -11.68 -16.74 18.47
N THR A 105 -12.68 -16.28 17.72
CA THR A 105 -13.13 -16.99 16.53
C THR A 105 -12.14 -16.81 15.36
N PRO A 106 -12.14 -17.69 14.35
CA PRO A 106 -11.29 -17.51 13.16
C PRO A 106 -11.48 -16.15 12.49
N VAL A 107 -12.73 -15.66 12.44
CA VAL A 107 -13.07 -14.34 11.88
C VAL A 107 -12.46 -13.22 12.71
N GLN A 108 -12.59 -13.26 14.04
CA GLN A 108 -11.99 -12.27 14.94
C GLN A 108 -10.46 -12.29 14.86
N ASN A 109 -9.85 -13.49 14.81
CA ASN A 109 -8.40 -13.64 14.67
C ASN A 109 -7.91 -13.00 13.36
N LYS A 110 -8.63 -13.21 12.25
CA LYS A 110 -8.28 -12.61 10.96
C LYS A 110 -8.48 -11.09 10.94
N ILE A 111 -9.47 -10.56 11.65
CA ILE A 111 -9.63 -9.10 11.84
C ILE A 111 -8.46 -8.52 12.65
N LEU A 112 -8.04 -9.19 13.72
CA LEU A 112 -6.87 -8.76 14.51
C LEU A 112 -5.60 -8.75 13.66
N ASP A 113 -5.37 -9.82 12.88
CA ASP A 113 -4.28 -9.92 11.91
C ASP A 113 -4.26 -8.72 10.94
N LEU A 114 -5.40 -8.40 10.32
CA LEU A 114 -5.50 -7.26 9.40
C LEU A 114 -5.23 -5.92 10.08
N ILE A 115 -5.84 -5.64 11.24
CA ILE A 115 -5.62 -4.38 11.98
C ILE A 115 -4.13 -4.23 12.36
N GLN A 116 -3.49 -5.33 12.77
CA GLN A 116 -2.06 -5.32 13.08
C GLN A 116 -1.20 -5.03 11.85
N GLN A 117 -1.48 -5.67 10.72
CA GLN A 117 -0.79 -5.40 9.46
C GLN A 117 -0.97 -3.94 9.02
N TRP A 118 -2.19 -3.40 9.08
CA TRP A 118 -2.47 -2.02 8.72
C TRP A 118 -1.78 -1.03 9.65
N ASN A 119 -1.76 -1.30 10.96
CA ASN A 119 -1.04 -0.46 11.92
C ASN A 119 0.47 -0.48 11.66
N ALA A 120 1.04 -1.64 11.32
CA ALA A 120 2.47 -1.78 11.06
C ALA A 120 2.92 -1.23 9.70
N ALA A 121 2.04 -1.22 8.68
CA ALA A 121 2.38 -0.75 7.34
C ALA A 121 1.94 0.70 7.07
N LEU A 122 0.73 1.08 7.48
CA LEU A 122 0.11 2.36 7.10
C LEU A 122 0.32 3.47 8.14
N CYS A 123 0.49 3.12 9.42
CA CYS A 123 0.60 4.10 10.52
C CYS A 123 2.06 4.39 10.94
N THR A 124 3.03 4.04 10.09
CA THR A 124 4.46 4.30 10.34
C THR A 124 4.78 5.79 10.28
N THR A 125 5.92 6.18 10.86
CA THR A 125 6.40 7.58 10.79
C THR A 125 6.69 8.03 9.36
N GLU A 126 7.14 7.11 8.52
CA GLU A 126 7.48 7.34 7.11
C GLU A 126 6.24 7.38 6.20
N SER A 127 5.05 7.05 6.72
CA SER A 127 3.82 7.07 5.94
C SER A 127 3.36 8.51 5.70
N ARG A 128 3.31 8.89 4.42
CA ARG A 128 2.86 10.20 3.97
C ARG A 128 1.47 10.60 4.46
N PHE A 129 0.58 9.61 4.64
CA PHE A 129 -0.83 9.82 5.00
C PHE A 129 -1.14 9.38 6.44
N ARG A 130 -0.11 9.32 7.30
CA ARG A 130 -0.23 8.84 8.68
C ARG A 130 -1.40 9.46 9.46
N GLU A 131 -1.56 10.78 9.36
CA GLU A 131 -2.62 11.50 10.10
C GLU A 131 -4.03 11.06 9.70
N ASP A 132 -4.22 10.68 8.43
CA ASP A 132 -5.50 10.19 7.92
C ASP A 132 -5.83 8.80 8.47
N PHE A 133 -4.81 8.02 8.81
CA PHE A 133 -4.95 6.63 9.27
C PHE A 133 -4.92 6.48 10.79
N ARG A 134 -4.89 7.59 11.54
CA ARG A 134 -4.79 7.58 13.00
C ARG A 134 -5.80 6.67 13.69
N HIS A 135 -7.03 6.57 13.20
CA HIS A 135 -8.04 5.73 13.85
C HIS A 135 -7.70 4.23 13.80
N ILE A 136 -6.90 3.78 12.82
CA ILE A 136 -6.41 2.40 12.79
C ILE A 136 -5.50 2.17 14.00
N ASN A 137 -4.60 3.10 14.28
CA ASN A 137 -3.72 3.05 15.45
C ASN A 137 -4.51 3.13 16.77
N ASP A 138 -5.50 4.01 16.84
CA ASP A 138 -6.38 4.12 18.00
C ASP A 138 -7.16 2.81 18.25
N MET A 139 -7.67 2.17 17.18
CA MET A 139 -8.36 0.88 17.28
C MET A 139 -7.43 -0.25 17.71
N TYR A 140 -6.21 -0.30 17.16
CA TYR A 140 -5.18 -1.25 17.59
C TYR A 140 -4.88 -1.13 19.09
N ARG A 141 -4.68 0.10 19.58
CA ARG A 141 -4.45 0.39 21.01
C ARG A 141 -5.65 0.02 21.87
N LEU A 142 -6.86 0.35 21.43
CA LEU A 142 -8.10 0.04 22.14
C LEU A 142 -8.28 -1.47 22.33
N LEU A 143 -8.11 -2.26 21.27
CA LEU A 143 -8.23 -3.72 21.35
C LEU A 143 -7.13 -4.33 22.23
N SER A 144 -5.90 -3.81 22.14
CA SER A 144 -4.80 -4.21 23.02
C SER A 144 -5.14 -3.96 24.49
N TYR A 145 -5.67 -2.77 24.81
CA TYR A 145 -6.09 -2.40 26.15
C TYR A 145 -7.22 -3.27 26.68
N LYS A 146 -8.19 -3.66 25.82
CA LYS A 146 -9.27 -4.60 26.17
C LYS A 146 -8.80 -6.04 26.42
N GLY A 147 -7.52 -6.33 26.16
CA GLY A 147 -6.89 -7.62 26.41
C GLY A 147 -6.74 -8.52 25.20
N TYR A 148 -7.16 -8.09 24.00
CA TYR A 148 -6.98 -8.88 22.78
C TYR A 148 -5.49 -9.06 22.47
N ARG A 149 -5.12 -10.29 22.12
CA ARG A 149 -3.76 -10.63 21.67
C ARG A 149 -3.74 -10.64 20.15
N PHE A 150 -2.91 -9.77 19.60
CA PHE A 150 -2.67 -9.72 18.17
C PHE A 150 -1.75 -10.87 17.75
N PRO A 151 -1.98 -11.49 16.58
CA PRO A 151 -1.10 -12.52 16.02
C PRO A 151 0.35 -12.06 15.82
N THR A 152 1.23 -12.97 15.39
CA THR A 152 2.57 -12.56 14.95
C THR A 152 2.48 -11.83 13.61
N LEU A 153 3.15 -10.68 13.50
CA LEU A 153 3.23 -9.94 12.25
C LEU A 153 3.82 -10.82 11.14
N ASN A 154 3.09 -10.97 10.05
CA ASN A 154 3.63 -11.54 8.83
C ASN A 154 4.47 -10.45 8.12
N ALA A 155 5.79 -10.56 8.24
CA ALA A 155 6.73 -9.60 7.66
C ALA A 155 6.54 -9.46 6.15
N THR A 156 6.30 -10.56 5.44
CA THR A 156 6.08 -10.54 3.98
C THR A 156 4.79 -9.81 3.61
N ALA A 157 3.69 -10.09 4.30
CA ALA A 157 2.41 -9.42 4.02
C ALA A 157 2.45 -7.93 4.37
N THR A 158 3.13 -7.59 5.46
CA THR A 158 3.35 -6.20 5.88
C THR A 158 4.25 -5.47 4.89
N ALA A 159 5.31 -6.14 4.42
CA ALA A 159 6.20 -5.60 3.39
C ALA A 159 5.46 -5.37 2.09
N ILE A 160 4.57 -6.26 1.63
CA ILE A 160 3.76 -6.02 0.42
C ILE A 160 2.89 -4.76 0.57
N LEU A 161 2.28 -4.54 1.75
CA LEU A 161 1.48 -3.35 2.00
C LEU A 161 2.31 -2.07 2.17
N ALA A 162 3.52 -2.20 2.75
CA ALA A 162 4.44 -1.09 2.99
C ALA A 162 5.30 -0.74 1.77
N ASN A 163 5.58 -1.71 0.89
CA ASN A 163 6.40 -1.58 -0.31
C ASN A 163 5.60 -0.89 -1.41
N LYS A 164 5.31 0.38 -1.16
CA LYS A 164 4.98 1.36 -2.20
C LYS A 164 6.18 2.26 -2.54
N SER A 165 7.38 1.90 -2.07
CA SER A 165 8.67 2.47 -2.51
C SER A 165 9.11 1.87 -3.85
N GLU A 166 8.18 1.75 -4.79
CA GLU A 166 8.54 1.64 -6.20
C GLU A 166 8.99 3.03 -6.63
N LEU A 167 10.15 3.11 -7.29
CA LEU A 167 10.53 4.30 -8.02
C LEU A 167 9.40 4.66 -8.99
N LYS A 168 8.91 5.89 -8.89
CA LYS A 168 7.81 6.41 -9.71
C LYS A 168 8.26 7.62 -10.48
N THR A 169 7.67 7.81 -11.66
CA THR A 169 7.89 9.03 -12.43
C THR A 169 7.17 10.21 -11.80
N GLU A 170 7.57 11.43 -12.15
CA GLU A 170 6.93 12.66 -11.69
C GLU A 170 5.42 12.67 -11.99
N GLU A 171 5.05 12.24 -13.19
CA GLU A 171 3.64 12.14 -13.61
C GLU A 171 2.85 11.11 -12.80
N GLN A 172 3.48 10.00 -12.42
CA GLN A 172 2.84 9.00 -11.57
C GLN A 172 2.62 9.53 -10.16
N LEU A 173 3.62 10.19 -9.58
CA LEU A 173 3.49 10.83 -8.27
C LEU A 173 2.39 11.90 -8.27
N GLU A 174 2.37 12.75 -9.29
CA GLU A 174 1.33 13.77 -9.43
C GLU A 174 -0.07 13.15 -9.57
N ARG A 175 -0.21 12.09 -10.36
CA ARG A 175 -1.49 11.38 -10.51
C ARG A 175 -1.94 10.74 -9.20
N GLU A 176 -1.02 10.15 -8.43
CA GLU A 176 -1.34 9.62 -7.10
C GLU A 176 -1.82 10.70 -6.14
N ASP A 177 -1.19 11.88 -6.16
CA ASP A 177 -1.60 13.04 -5.37
C ASP A 177 -2.99 13.53 -5.74
N GLN A 178 -3.27 13.64 -7.04
CA GLN A 178 -4.58 14.05 -7.53
C GLN A 178 -5.66 13.07 -7.09
N ILE A 179 -5.40 11.76 -7.17
CA ILE A 179 -6.32 10.71 -6.70
C ILE A 179 -6.52 10.82 -5.18
N ALA A 180 -5.43 11.01 -4.42
CA ALA A 180 -5.49 11.12 -2.97
C ALA A 180 -6.26 12.37 -2.52
N HIS A 181 -5.97 13.53 -3.11
CA HIS A 181 -6.69 14.77 -2.87
C HIS A 181 -8.16 14.64 -3.26
N GLY A 182 -8.48 14.02 -4.40
CA GLY A 182 -9.86 13.78 -4.83
C GLY A 182 -10.64 12.91 -3.84
N ALA A 183 -10.05 11.82 -3.36
CA ALA A 183 -10.68 10.95 -2.36
C ALA A 183 -10.85 11.66 -1.01
N LYS A 184 -9.84 12.42 -0.57
CA LYS A 184 -9.88 13.20 0.67
C LYS A 184 -10.96 14.27 0.61
N LEU A 185 -11.05 14.99 -0.51
CA LEU A 185 -12.05 16.02 -0.73
C LEU A 185 -13.47 15.44 -0.65
N GLN A 186 -13.70 14.31 -1.31
CA GLN A 186 -14.99 13.64 -1.27
C GLN A 186 -15.38 13.23 0.16
N GLU A 187 -14.44 12.71 0.95
CA GLU A 187 -14.71 12.34 2.35
C GLU A 187 -14.99 13.57 3.22
N LEU A 188 -14.25 14.67 3.05
CA LEU A 188 -14.48 15.92 3.80
C LEU A 188 -15.87 16.51 3.51
N LEU A 189 -16.26 16.55 2.23
CA LEU A 189 -17.61 16.98 1.82
C LEU A 189 -18.70 16.07 2.39
N ARG A 190 -18.45 14.76 2.49
CA ARG A 190 -19.38 13.80 3.10
C ARG A 190 -19.55 14.03 4.60
N ILE A 191 -18.45 14.32 5.32
CA ILE A 191 -18.48 14.58 6.76
C ILE A 191 -19.29 15.86 7.05
N GLY A 192 -19.14 16.90 6.22
CA GLY A 192 -20.01 18.09 6.24
C GLY A 192 -19.91 18.96 7.50
N THR A 193 -19.05 18.63 8.46
CA THR A 193 -18.80 19.47 9.64
C THR A 193 -18.10 20.78 9.25
N PRO A 194 -18.27 21.88 10.01
CA PRO A 194 -17.60 23.15 9.70
C PRO A 194 -16.08 23.02 9.52
N ALA A 195 -15.42 22.26 10.39
CA ALA A 195 -13.97 22.01 10.28
C ALA A 195 -13.60 21.19 9.04
N ALA A 196 -14.42 20.21 8.64
CA ALA A 196 -14.19 19.41 7.45
C ALA A 196 -14.42 20.23 6.17
N LEU A 197 -15.43 21.11 6.14
CA LEU A 197 -15.70 21.99 5.01
C LEU A 197 -14.60 23.04 4.84
N ASP A 198 -14.02 23.56 5.93
CA ASP A 198 -12.86 24.46 5.87
C ASP A 198 -11.64 23.76 5.24
N GLN A 199 -11.34 22.54 5.70
CA GLN A 199 -10.29 21.71 5.09
C GLN A 199 -10.58 21.40 3.61
N ALA A 200 -11.85 21.12 3.26
CA ALA A 200 -12.26 20.87 1.87
C ALA A 200 -12.01 22.10 1.00
N ASN A 201 -12.37 23.29 1.49
CA ASN A 201 -12.14 24.55 0.79
C ASN A 201 -10.64 24.82 0.59
N HIS A 202 -9.80 24.52 1.59
CA HIS A 202 -8.35 24.63 1.45
C HIS A 202 -7.81 23.65 0.41
N LEU A 203 -8.24 22.39 0.46
CA LEU A 203 -7.82 21.35 -0.48
C LEU A 203 -8.24 21.67 -1.92
N MET A 204 -9.46 22.21 -2.12
CA MET A 204 -9.91 22.67 -3.44
C MET A 204 -9.03 23.78 -4.01
N LYS A 205 -8.52 24.71 -3.18
CA LYS A 205 -7.60 25.77 -3.64
C LYS A 205 -6.27 25.19 -4.13
N ILE A 206 -5.75 24.18 -3.42
CA ILE A 206 -4.54 23.46 -3.81
C ILE A 206 -4.79 22.71 -5.12
N MET A 207 -5.88 21.95 -5.23
CA MET A 207 -6.23 21.19 -6.43
C MET A 207 -6.48 22.08 -7.66
N ALA A 208 -7.01 23.29 -7.47
CA ALA A 208 -7.27 24.26 -8.53
C ALA A 208 -6.04 25.10 -8.92
N GLY A 209 -4.87 24.89 -8.28
CA GLY A 209 -3.63 25.57 -8.61
C GLY A 209 -3.54 27.03 -8.16
N TYR A 210 -4.43 27.49 -7.27
CA TYR A 210 -4.38 28.86 -6.74
C TYR A 210 -3.22 29.06 -5.76
N ASP A 211 -2.75 27.99 -5.11
CA ASP A 211 -1.61 28.02 -4.18
C ASP A 211 -0.46 27.15 -4.70
N MET A 212 0.25 27.65 -5.72
CA MET A 212 1.41 26.97 -6.34
C MET A 212 2.59 26.78 -5.37
N LYS A 213 2.60 27.47 -4.22
CA LYS A 213 3.68 27.36 -3.22
C LYS A 213 3.61 26.06 -2.42
N GLN A 214 2.45 25.41 -2.37
CA GLN A 214 2.26 24.15 -1.67
C GLN A 214 2.32 22.92 -2.59
N ARG A 215 2.46 23.13 -3.91
CA ARG A 215 2.64 22.01 -4.85
C ARG A 215 3.96 21.31 -4.53
N PRO A 216 3.96 19.99 -4.28
CA PRO A 216 5.19 19.26 -4.07
C PRO A 216 6.08 19.33 -5.31
N ASP A 217 7.38 19.48 -5.10
CA ASP A 217 8.38 19.35 -6.16
C ASP A 217 8.58 17.87 -6.46
N TYR A 218 7.80 17.35 -7.41
CA TYR A 218 7.86 15.93 -7.79
C TYR A 218 9.22 15.56 -8.38
N ALA A 219 9.89 16.47 -9.10
CA ALA A 219 11.21 16.22 -9.66
C ALA A 219 12.24 15.98 -8.56
N LYS A 220 12.24 16.85 -7.54
CA LYS A 220 13.09 16.66 -6.37
C LYS A 220 12.78 15.36 -5.62
N GLN A 221 11.51 14.98 -5.48
CA GLN A 221 11.16 13.71 -4.83
C GLN A 221 11.71 12.50 -5.58
N VAL A 222 11.59 12.49 -6.92
CA VAL A 222 12.16 11.42 -7.75
C VAL A 222 13.68 11.37 -7.60
N GLU A 223 14.35 12.53 -7.60
CA GLU A 223 15.80 12.62 -7.39
C GLU A 223 16.22 12.11 -6.01
N ASP A 224 15.50 12.47 -4.94
CA ASP A 224 15.77 12.00 -3.58
C ASP A 224 15.57 10.48 -3.46
N GLU A 225 14.59 9.90 -4.16
CA GLU A 225 14.41 8.43 -4.23
C GLU A 225 15.53 7.75 -5.02
N LEU A 226 15.94 8.31 -6.17
CA LEU A 226 17.06 7.80 -6.96
C LEU A 226 18.36 7.84 -6.17
N ALA A 227 18.61 8.92 -5.41
CA ALA A 227 19.77 9.04 -4.54
C ALA A 227 19.76 7.97 -3.43
N ARG A 228 18.59 7.67 -2.83
CA ARG A 228 18.46 6.59 -1.86
C ARG A 228 18.74 5.22 -2.47
N VAL A 229 18.28 4.99 -3.70
CA VAL A 229 18.57 3.76 -4.43
C VAL A 229 20.06 3.63 -4.74
N HIS A 230 20.71 4.71 -5.21
CA HIS A 230 22.15 4.74 -5.43
C HIS A 230 22.93 4.44 -4.14
N HIS A 231 22.56 5.04 -3.02
CA HIS A 231 23.18 4.75 -1.72
C HIS A 231 23.05 3.27 -1.31
N ARG A 232 21.90 2.62 -1.59
CA ARG A 232 21.74 1.17 -1.34
C ARG A 232 22.70 0.33 -2.18
N VAL A 233 22.91 0.71 -3.46
CA VAL A 233 23.85 0.04 -4.36
C VAL A 233 25.28 0.20 -3.87
N MET A 234 25.68 1.41 -3.48
CA MET A 234 27.00 1.68 -2.90
C MET A 234 27.23 0.88 -1.61
N SER A 235 26.25 0.89 -0.70
CA SER A 235 26.34 0.12 0.55
C SER A 235 26.51 -1.38 0.30
N LEU A 236 25.82 -1.95 -0.70
CA LEU A 236 25.99 -3.35 -1.08
C LEU A 236 27.39 -3.60 -1.66
N ASN A 237 27.88 -2.70 -2.52
CA ASN A 237 29.22 -2.79 -3.08
C ASN A 237 30.30 -2.78 -1.99
N ASP A 238 30.18 -1.88 -1.00
CA ASP A 238 31.10 -1.78 0.14
C ASP A 238 31.05 -3.02 1.03
N MET A 239 29.85 -3.55 1.29
CA MET A 239 29.68 -4.80 2.02
C MET A 239 30.40 -5.97 1.35
N ILE A 240 30.32 -6.07 0.02
CA ILE A 240 31.02 -7.12 -0.74
C ILE A 240 32.53 -6.92 -0.69
N HIS A 241 33.02 -5.70 -0.86
CA HIS A 241 34.45 -5.38 -0.80
C HIS A 241 35.07 -5.68 0.58
N ALA A 242 34.29 -5.53 1.66
CA ALA A 242 34.73 -5.85 3.02
C ALA A 242 34.78 -7.36 3.31
N LYS A 243 34.12 -8.21 2.50
CA LYS A 243 34.06 -9.66 2.72
C LYS A 243 35.31 -10.36 2.20
N ARG A 244 35.92 -11.20 3.04
CA ARG A 244 37.04 -12.06 2.65
C ARG A 244 36.55 -13.30 1.89
N PRO A 245 37.38 -13.92 1.02
CA PRO A 245 37.02 -15.14 0.28
C PRO A 245 36.62 -16.32 1.19
N GLU A 246 37.10 -16.33 2.44
CA GLU A 246 36.83 -17.40 3.41
C GLU A 246 35.41 -17.33 4.02
N GLN A 247 34.72 -16.19 3.91
CA GLN A 247 33.38 -15.95 4.48
C GLN A 247 32.25 -16.23 3.48
N ARG A 248 32.52 -16.90 2.35
CA ARG A 248 31.58 -17.17 1.26
C ARG A 248 30.34 -17.98 1.64
N HIS A 249 30.46 -18.80 2.68
CA HIS A 249 29.39 -19.70 3.14
C HIS A 249 28.68 -19.21 4.40
N ASP A 250 29.05 -18.03 4.89
CA ASP A 250 28.41 -17.46 6.07
C ASP A 250 26.98 -17.03 5.70
N ARG A 251 25.98 -17.46 6.49
CA ARG A 251 24.59 -17.02 6.29
C ARG A 251 24.44 -15.60 6.81
N ASP A 252 25.03 -14.66 6.08
CA ASP A 252 24.90 -13.24 6.37
C ASP A 252 23.51 -12.75 5.94
N SER A 253 22.59 -12.73 6.90
CA SER A 253 21.22 -12.23 6.70
C SER A 253 21.23 -10.79 6.19
N LEU A 254 22.15 -9.96 6.64
CA LEU A 254 22.23 -8.55 6.24
C LEU A 254 22.64 -8.42 4.77
N LEU A 255 23.61 -9.22 4.33
CA LEU A 255 24.01 -9.26 2.93
C LEU A 255 22.86 -9.77 2.04
N HIS A 256 22.14 -10.79 2.49
CA HIS A 256 21.00 -11.32 1.76
C HIS A 256 19.90 -10.26 1.59
N ASP A 257 19.57 -9.53 2.67
CA ASP A 257 18.55 -8.48 2.65
C ASP A 257 18.98 -7.29 1.77
N ALA A 258 20.26 -6.90 1.82
CA ALA A 258 20.81 -5.88 0.93
C ALA A 258 20.76 -6.29 -0.55
N ILE A 259 21.08 -7.54 -0.88
CA ILE A 259 20.95 -8.08 -2.25
C ILE A 259 19.49 -8.05 -2.70
N ALA A 260 18.56 -8.48 -1.85
CA ALA A 260 17.13 -8.49 -2.18
C ALA A 260 16.62 -7.06 -2.42
N ALA A 261 17.02 -6.09 -1.61
CA ALA A 261 16.66 -4.69 -1.76
C ALA A 261 17.19 -4.07 -3.06
N VAL A 262 18.46 -4.34 -3.43
CA VAL A 262 19.04 -3.85 -4.68
C VAL A 262 18.36 -4.49 -5.90
N LYS A 263 18.09 -5.80 -5.86
CA LYS A 263 17.35 -6.49 -6.94
C LYS A 263 15.93 -5.93 -7.11
N SER A 264 15.22 -5.69 -6.02
CA SER A 264 13.90 -5.03 -6.08
C SER A 264 13.99 -3.64 -6.70
N SER A 265 15.01 -2.86 -6.33
CA SER A 265 15.22 -1.51 -6.86
C SER A 265 15.58 -1.54 -8.35
N GLN A 266 16.36 -2.54 -8.79
CA GLN A 266 16.73 -2.77 -10.18
C GLN A 266 15.49 -3.01 -11.05
N THR A 267 14.54 -3.84 -10.62
CA THR A 267 13.28 -4.06 -11.34
C THR A 267 12.50 -2.76 -11.50
N SER A 268 12.44 -1.90 -10.47
CA SER A 268 11.77 -0.59 -10.56
C SER A 268 12.51 0.38 -11.50
N VAL A 269 13.85 0.44 -11.45
CA VAL A 269 14.65 1.26 -12.37
C VAL A 269 14.45 0.82 -13.82
N GLN A 270 14.47 -0.48 -14.10
CA GLN A 270 14.24 -1.01 -15.45
C GLN A 270 12.85 -0.67 -15.98
N LYS A 271 11.82 -0.75 -15.14
CA LYS A 271 10.46 -0.33 -15.49
C LYS A 271 10.41 1.17 -15.82
N MET A 272 11.04 2.00 -14.99
CA MET A 272 11.12 3.45 -15.22
C MET A 272 11.86 3.80 -16.52
N ILE A 273 12.95 3.09 -16.84
CA ILE A 273 13.66 3.24 -18.13
C ILE A 273 12.72 2.98 -19.31
N GLY A 274 11.92 1.91 -19.24
CA GLY A 274 10.93 1.61 -20.29
C GLY A 274 9.87 2.70 -20.42
N GLU A 275 9.36 3.21 -19.30
CA GLU A 275 8.37 4.29 -19.26
C GLU A 275 8.93 5.60 -19.81
N VAL A 276 10.08 6.07 -19.32
CA VAL A 276 10.73 7.31 -19.79
C VAL A 276 11.15 7.20 -21.26
N GLY A 277 11.59 6.03 -21.71
CA GLY A 277 12.02 5.80 -23.10
C GLY A 277 10.88 5.78 -24.11
N SER A 278 9.63 5.64 -23.64
CA SER A 278 8.42 5.69 -24.49
C SER A 278 7.77 7.07 -24.55
N GLN A 279 8.26 8.04 -23.78
CA GLN A 279 7.76 9.40 -23.75
C GLN A 279 8.65 10.33 -24.60
N ASP A 280 8.08 10.98 -25.60
CA ASP A 280 8.76 12.00 -26.40
C ASP A 280 8.82 13.32 -25.61
N GLY A 281 9.96 13.62 -25.00
CA GLY A 281 10.18 14.84 -24.21
C GLY A 281 11.63 15.30 -24.25
N SER A 282 11.87 16.61 -24.38
CA SER A 282 13.22 17.19 -24.50
C SER A 282 14.06 17.05 -23.21
N ASP A 283 13.43 16.88 -22.05
CA ASP A 283 14.08 16.72 -20.74
C ASP A 283 14.38 15.24 -20.39
N ASN A 284 13.93 14.30 -21.23
CA ASN A 284 14.07 12.87 -20.98
C ASN A 284 15.49 12.36 -21.23
N GLY A 285 16.31 13.08 -22.01
CA GLY A 285 17.66 12.65 -22.36
C GLY A 285 18.59 12.56 -21.14
N GLU A 286 18.60 13.58 -20.28
CA GLU A 286 19.44 13.59 -19.08
C GLU A 286 18.94 12.59 -18.04
N ARG A 287 17.62 12.52 -17.83
CA ARG A 287 16.98 11.55 -16.92
C ARG A 287 17.26 10.11 -17.35
N MET A 288 17.12 9.82 -18.64
CA MET A 288 17.43 8.51 -19.21
C MET A 288 18.90 8.15 -19.00
N SER A 289 19.82 9.08 -19.27
CA SER A 289 21.25 8.85 -19.05
C SER A 289 21.56 8.47 -17.61
N ARG A 290 20.99 9.19 -16.63
CA ARG A 290 21.18 8.89 -15.19
C ARG A 290 20.60 7.53 -14.80
N LEU A 291 19.40 7.20 -15.30
CA LEU A 291 18.76 5.91 -15.02
C LEU A 291 19.57 4.73 -15.60
N LEU A 292 20.09 4.88 -16.82
CA LEU A 292 20.96 3.88 -17.44
C LEU A 292 22.26 3.71 -16.67
N GLU A 293 22.91 4.80 -16.26
CA GLU A 293 24.13 4.73 -15.44
C GLU A 293 23.88 4.01 -14.11
N LEU A 294 22.78 4.33 -13.43
CA LEU A 294 22.40 3.66 -12.18
C LEU A 294 22.12 2.16 -12.40
N ASN A 295 21.45 1.80 -13.49
CA ASN A 295 21.20 0.41 -13.86
C ASN A 295 22.51 -0.35 -14.15
N ASP A 296 23.45 0.26 -14.87
CA ASP A 296 24.76 -0.33 -15.14
C ASP A 296 25.55 -0.56 -13.84
N GLN A 297 25.52 0.41 -12.92
CA GLN A 297 26.12 0.25 -11.58
C GLN A 297 25.46 -0.90 -10.79
N MET A 298 24.14 -1.01 -10.81
CA MET A 298 23.42 -2.13 -10.19
C MET A 298 23.83 -3.48 -10.77
N ASN A 299 23.88 -3.58 -12.10
CA ASN A 299 24.29 -4.80 -12.81
C ASN A 299 25.71 -5.19 -12.40
N ALA A 300 26.66 -4.25 -12.42
CA ALA A 300 28.04 -4.49 -12.03
C ALA A 300 28.18 -5.00 -10.58
N VAL A 301 27.42 -4.42 -9.64
CA VAL A 301 27.43 -4.88 -8.24
C VAL A 301 26.79 -6.26 -8.10
N ILE A 302 25.68 -6.53 -8.78
CA ILE A 302 25.01 -7.84 -8.77
C ILE A 302 25.91 -8.92 -9.39
N ASP A 303 26.64 -8.61 -10.45
CA ASP A 303 27.60 -9.52 -11.07
C ASP A 303 28.77 -9.82 -10.12
N LYS A 304 29.28 -8.79 -9.41
CA LYS A 304 30.28 -9.00 -8.35
C LYS A 304 29.77 -9.90 -7.22
N VAL A 305 28.51 -9.72 -6.77
CA VAL A 305 27.88 -10.63 -5.78
C VAL A 305 27.87 -12.06 -6.32
N SER A 306 27.45 -12.22 -7.58
CA SER A 306 27.30 -13.53 -8.21
C SER A 306 28.64 -14.23 -8.36
N ALA A 307 29.68 -13.50 -8.78
CA ALA A 307 31.05 -13.99 -8.86
C ALA A 307 31.61 -14.37 -7.47
N TRP A 308 31.37 -13.56 -6.44
CA TRP A 308 31.79 -13.86 -5.07
C TRP A 308 31.14 -15.16 -4.54
N LYS A 309 29.88 -15.43 -4.90
CA LYS A 309 29.19 -16.68 -4.57
C LYS A 309 29.68 -17.87 -5.39
N ALA A 310 30.05 -17.67 -6.65
CA ALA A 310 30.42 -18.73 -7.59
C ALA A 310 31.84 -19.28 -7.35
N GLY A 311 32.77 -18.44 -6.88
CA GLY A 311 34.11 -18.88 -6.48
C GLY A 311 35.24 -18.19 -7.22
#